data_AF-A0A4Y2UG79-F1
#
_entry.id   AF-A0A4Y2UG79-F1
#
_cell.length_a   1.000
_cell.length_b   1.000
_cell.length_c   1.000
_cell.angle_alpha   90.00
_cell.angle_beta   90.00
_cell.angle_gamma   90.00
#
_symmetry.space_group_name_H-M   'P 1'
#
loop_
_entity.id
_entity.type
_entity.pdbx_description
1 polymer ?
#
loop_
_entity_poly.entity_id
_entity_poly.type
_entity_poly.pdbx_seq_one_letter_code
_entity_poly.pdbx_strand_id
1 'polypeptide(L)'
;NGKGWIFAHATTYARSEVIILYILRRVTEPGASFETKLHLVYLINDVLHHCFRKNADDLKKILENAVVPIFCSTSIGVDADKQQKLSKLHKLWETNKYFSQQILDQLQNPAASLAAYQAGLIAEYASLITPITTAIQTQYALLQKQHQDFVAHLTGQLHQMQMPVPYAFQSPANPMMPVQQAVAAPYMQPPPAAFDQSSLPAVQPQELKLQVI
;
A
#
# COMPACT_ATOMS: atom_id res chain seq x y z
N ASN A 1 21.50 -10.00 -23.01
CA ASN A 1 20.27 -9.54 -23.71
C ASN A 1 19.02 -10.04 -23.00
N GLY A 2 18.20 -9.14 -22.46
CA GLY A 2 17.01 -9.48 -21.66
C GLY A 2 16.03 -10.42 -22.37
N LYS A 3 15.74 -10.18 -23.66
CA LYS A 3 14.84 -11.06 -24.44
C LYS A 3 15.29 -12.52 -24.51
N GLY A 4 16.60 -12.74 -24.72
CA GLY A 4 17.16 -14.10 -24.82
C GLY A 4 17.06 -14.85 -23.50
N TRP A 5 17.23 -14.13 -22.39
CA TRP A 5 17.03 -14.69 -21.06
C TRP A 5 15.56 -15.04 -20.80
N ILE A 6 14.62 -14.15 -21.19
CA ILE A 6 13.18 -14.42 -21.06
C ILE A 6 12.81 -15.69 -21.83
N PHE A 7 13.20 -15.83 -23.10
CA PHE A 7 12.88 -17.04 -23.87
C PHE A 7 13.54 -18.31 -23.35
N ALA A 8 14.73 -18.22 -22.73
CA ALA A 8 15.38 -19.37 -22.12
C ALA A 8 14.68 -19.85 -20.84
N HIS A 9 13.93 -18.98 -20.14
CA HIS A 9 13.34 -19.29 -18.83
C HIS A 9 11.80 -19.33 -18.84
N ALA A 10 11.16 -18.71 -19.83
CA ALA A 10 9.72 -18.74 -20.12
C ALA A 10 9.33 -20.07 -20.80
N THR A 11 9.73 -21.19 -20.22
CA THR A 11 9.51 -22.54 -20.79
C THR A 11 8.14 -23.11 -20.49
N THR A 12 7.42 -22.54 -19.52
CA THR A 12 6.05 -22.93 -19.15
C THR A 12 5.18 -21.69 -18.97
N TYR A 13 3.85 -21.86 -19.04
CA TYR A 13 2.90 -20.78 -18.80
C TYR A 13 3.15 -20.08 -17.46
N ALA A 14 3.21 -20.85 -16.35
CA ALA A 14 3.42 -20.29 -15.02
C ALA A 14 4.75 -19.52 -14.88
N ARG A 15 5.84 -20.00 -15.50
CA ARG A 15 7.12 -19.27 -15.50
C ARG A 15 7.04 -17.98 -16.31
N SER A 16 6.40 -18.05 -17.47
CA SER A 16 6.15 -16.88 -18.32
C SER A 16 5.35 -15.82 -17.56
N GLU A 17 4.30 -16.25 -16.86
CA GLU A 17 3.43 -15.39 -16.06
C GLU A 17 4.21 -14.69 -14.95
N VAL A 18 4.98 -15.44 -14.15
CA VAL A 18 5.81 -14.85 -13.09
C VAL A 18 6.83 -13.84 -13.64
N ILE A 19 7.45 -14.13 -14.79
CA ILE A 19 8.42 -13.21 -15.43
C ILE A 19 7.72 -11.91 -15.86
N ILE A 20 6.56 -12.00 -16.51
CA ILE A 20 5.81 -10.82 -16.96
C ILE A 20 5.24 -10.05 -15.78
N LEU A 21 4.70 -10.72 -14.77
CA LEU A 21 4.24 -10.09 -13.53
C LEU A 21 5.36 -9.37 -12.78
N TYR A 22 6.59 -9.93 -12.79
CA TYR A 22 7.75 -9.26 -12.24
C TYR A 22 8.08 -7.96 -12.99
N ILE A 23 8.06 -7.99 -14.33
CA ILE A 23 8.25 -6.78 -15.14
C ILE A 23 7.16 -5.75 -14.84
N LEU A 24 5.90 -6.18 -14.80
CA LEU A 24 4.77 -5.34 -14.43
C LEU A 24 4.98 -4.66 -13.08
N ARG A 25 5.33 -5.43 -12.04
CA ARG A 25 5.64 -4.90 -10.70
C ARG A 25 6.75 -3.85 -10.74
N ARG A 26 7.79 -4.06 -11.55
CA ARG A 26 8.91 -3.12 -11.68
C ARG A 26 8.52 -1.82 -12.39
N VAL A 27 7.54 -1.87 -13.29
CA VAL A 27 7.01 -0.66 -13.97
C VAL A 27 6.04 0.10 -13.07
N THR A 28 5.23 -0.62 -12.28
CA THR A 28 4.24 -0.02 -11.37
C THR A 28 4.81 0.39 -10.01
N GLU A 29 6.08 0.11 -9.74
CA GLU A 29 6.78 0.47 -8.51
C GLU A 29 6.78 2.01 -8.29
N PRO A 30 6.34 2.49 -7.11
CA PRO A 30 6.43 3.91 -6.76
C PRO A 30 7.88 4.40 -6.82
N GLY A 31 8.14 5.48 -7.55
CA GLY A 31 9.48 6.06 -7.69
C GLY A 31 10.33 5.51 -8.83
N ALA A 32 9.84 4.54 -9.62
CA ALA A 32 10.54 4.11 -10.82
C ALA A 32 10.68 5.25 -11.84
N SER A 33 11.91 5.51 -12.30
CA SER A 33 12.18 6.55 -13.30
C SER A 33 11.52 6.24 -14.64
N PHE A 34 11.14 7.28 -15.38
CA PHE A 34 10.58 7.10 -16.73
C PHE A 34 11.50 6.29 -17.65
N GLU A 35 12.81 6.54 -17.63
CA GLU A 35 13.76 5.83 -18.48
C GLU A 35 13.79 4.34 -18.17
N THR A 36 13.75 3.95 -16.89
CA THR A 36 13.64 2.55 -16.49
C THR A 36 12.36 1.92 -17.02
N LYS A 37 11.21 2.60 -16.84
CA LYS A 37 9.92 2.12 -17.33
C LYS A 37 9.93 1.97 -18.85
N LEU A 38 10.45 2.96 -19.57
CA LEU A 38 10.55 2.95 -21.03
C LEU A 38 11.42 1.78 -21.53
N HIS A 39 12.56 1.51 -20.89
CA HIS A 39 13.38 0.34 -21.24
C HIS A 39 12.65 -0.99 -21.03
N LEU A 40 11.83 -1.10 -19.98
CA LEU A 40 10.99 -2.28 -19.76
C LEU A 40 9.89 -2.40 -20.81
N VAL A 41 9.27 -1.29 -21.21
CA VAL A 41 8.29 -1.27 -22.32
C VAL A 41 8.95 -1.72 -23.64
N TYR A 42 10.17 -1.27 -23.95
CA TYR A 42 10.90 -1.73 -25.13
C TYR A 42 11.27 -3.20 -25.05
N LEU A 43 11.64 -3.72 -23.88
CA LEU A 43 11.86 -5.15 -23.68
C LEU A 43 10.58 -5.95 -23.95
N ILE A 44 9.43 -5.49 -23.44
CA ILE A 44 8.13 -6.12 -23.70
C ILE A 44 7.80 -6.09 -25.19
N ASN A 45 8.06 -4.99 -25.89
CA ASN A 45 7.88 -4.90 -27.34
C ASN A 45 8.72 -5.94 -28.09
N ASP A 46 9.99 -6.12 -27.71
CA ASP A 46 10.87 -7.14 -28.30
C ASP A 46 10.35 -8.57 -28.08
N VAL A 47 9.85 -8.86 -26.87
CA VAL A 47 9.26 -10.17 -26.54
C VAL A 47 7.97 -10.38 -27.32
N LEU A 48 7.08 -9.37 -27.37
CA LEU A 48 5.82 -9.41 -28.09
C LEU A 48 6.00 -9.67 -29.59
N HIS A 49 6.94 -8.94 -30.22
CA HIS A 49 7.28 -9.14 -31.62
C HIS A 49 7.70 -10.59 -31.90
N HIS A 50 8.51 -11.17 -31.00
CA HIS A 50 8.94 -12.56 -31.13
C HIS A 50 7.77 -13.53 -30.93
N CYS A 51 6.90 -13.31 -29.94
CA CYS A 51 5.70 -14.15 -29.74
C CYS A 51 4.81 -14.15 -30.98
N PHE A 52 4.61 -12.98 -31.59
CA PHE A 52 3.84 -12.84 -32.82
C PHE A 52 4.48 -13.58 -34.00
N ARG A 53 5.80 -13.54 -34.13
CA ARG A 53 6.52 -14.20 -35.24
C ARG A 53 6.65 -15.72 -35.06
N LYS A 54 6.64 -16.23 -33.82
CA LYS A 54 6.87 -17.65 -33.48
C LYS A 54 5.63 -18.39 -32.98
N ASN A 55 4.47 -17.74 -32.98
CA ASN A 55 3.18 -18.29 -32.57
C ASN A 55 3.19 -18.85 -31.13
N ALA A 56 3.82 -18.09 -30.20
CA ALA A 56 3.83 -18.42 -28.77
C ALA A 56 2.57 -17.86 -28.09
N ASP A 57 1.43 -18.51 -28.33
CA ASP A 57 0.10 -18.01 -27.96
C ASP A 57 -0.09 -17.82 -26.45
N ASP A 58 0.49 -18.69 -25.64
CA ASP A 58 0.41 -18.62 -24.17
C ASP A 58 1.09 -17.37 -23.62
N LEU A 59 2.33 -17.10 -24.06
CA LEU A 59 3.08 -15.91 -23.64
C LEU A 59 2.42 -14.64 -24.20
N LYS A 60 1.80 -14.71 -25.38
CA LYS A 60 1.02 -13.60 -25.94
C LYS A 60 -0.17 -13.24 -25.05
N LYS A 61 -0.95 -14.21 -24.58
CA LYS A 61 -2.09 -13.96 -23.66
C LYS A 61 -1.65 -13.30 -22.35
N ILE A 62 -0.55 -13.79 -21.76
CA ILE A 62 0.02 -13.19 -20.55
C ILE A 62 0.42 -11.73 -20.81
N LEU A 63 1.05 -11.46 -21.95
CA LEU A 63 1.43 -10.11 -22.36
C LEU A 63 0.22 -9.19 -22.61
N GLU A 64 -0.86 -9.71 -23.19
CA GLU A 64 -2.11 -8.95 -23.41
C GLU A 64 -2.72 -8.46 -22.08
N ASN A 65 -2.65 -9.26 -21.02
CA ASN A 65 -3.14 -8.86 -19.70
C ASN A 65 -2.25 -7.81 -19.01
N ALA A 66 -0.94 -7.86 -19.26
CA ALA A 66 0.03 -6.98 -18.61
C ALA A 66 0.35 -5.70 -19.39
N VAL A 67 0.10 -5.65 -20.71
CA VAL A 67 0.51 -4.52 -21.55
C VAL A 67 -0.19 -3.22 -21.18
N VAL A 68 -1.48 -3.28 -20.86
CA VAL A 68 -2.28 -2.11 -20.49
C VAL A 68 -1.71 -1.45 -19.23
N PRO A 69 -1.58 -2.15 -18.08
CA PRO A 69 -1.03 -1.52 -16.90
C PRO A 69 0.45 -1.11 -17.06
N ILE A 70 1.26 -1.84 -17.83
CA ILE A 70 2.66 -1.46 -18.13
C ILE A 70 2.73 -0.15 -18.91
N PHE A 71 1.98 -0.04 -20.01
CA PHE A 71 2.00 1.15 -20.86
C PHE A 71 1.38 2.34 -20.15
N CYS A 72 0.19 2.15 -19.56
CA CYS A 72 -0.55 3.23 -18.93
C CYS A 72 0.21 3.83 -17.74
N SER A 73 0.80 3.00 -16.86
CA SER A 73 1.61 3.47 -15.73
C SER A 73 2.94 4.15 -16.14
N THR A 74 3.40 3.92 -17.37
CA THR A 74 4.55 4.63 -17.96
C THR A 74 4.15 5.95 -18.58
N SER A 75 2.94 6.04 -19.15
CA SER A 75 2.43 7.25 -19.83
C SER A 75 1.84 8.30 -18.90
N ILE A 76 1.47 7.94 -17.67
CA ILE A 76 0.89 8.90 -16.71
C ILE A 76 1.98 9.83 -16.18
N GLY A 77 1.71 11.14 -16.24
CA GLY A 77 2.56 12.16 -15.63
C GLY A 77 3.87 12.44 -16.40
N VAL A 78 3.94 12.10 -17.69
CA VAL A 78 5.11 12.37 -18.54
C VAL A 78 4.94 13.66 -19.34
N ASP A 79 6.07 14.28 -19.70
CA ASP A 79 6.10 15.45 -20.58
C ASP A 79 5.80 15.08 -22.05
N ALA A 80 5.59 16.11 -22.89
CA ALA A 80 5.22 15.93 -24.30
C ALA A 80 6.26 15.12 -25.12
N ASP A 81 7.54 15.30 -24.83
CA ASP A 81 8.62 14.61 -25.55
C ASP A 81 8.63 13.11 -25.23
N LYS A 82 8.48 12.76 -23.95
CA LYS A 82 8.34 11.38 -23.48
C LYS A 82 7.06 10.75 -23.99
N GLN A 83 5.96 11.51 -24.01
CA GLN A 83 4.70 11.04 -24.56
C GLN A 83 4.84 10.68 -26.04
N GLN A 84 5.58 11.46 -26.83
CA GLN A 84 5.82 11.17 -28.23
C GLN A 84 6.53 9.81 -28.45
N LYS A 85 7.47 9.43 -27.57
CA LYS A 85 8.13 8.10 -27.62
C LYS A 85 7.10 6.97 -27.42
N LEU A 86 6.17 7.14 -26.49
CA LEU A 86 5.11 6.16 -26.22
C LEU A 86 4.07 6.13 -27.35
N SER A 87 3.70 7.27 -27.92
CA SER A 87 2.80 7.33 -29.07
C SER A 87 3.36 6.59 -30.30
N LYS A 88 4.69 6.64 -30.52
CA LYS A 88 5.33 5.84 -31.58
C LYS A 88 5.17 4.34 -31.35
N LEU A 89 5.31 3.87 -30.10
CA LEU A 89 5.06 2.47 -29.75
C LEU A 89 3.61 2.07 -29.95
N HIS A 90 2.67 2.92 -29.52
CA HIS A 90 1.25 2.66 -29.69
C HIS A 90 0.89 2.50 -31.19
N LYS A 91 1.34 3.44 -32.03
CA LYS A 91 1.13 3.35 -33.49
C LYS A 91 1.81 2.13 -34.11
N LEU A 92 2.98 1.73 -33.61
CA LEU A 92 3.66 0.51 -34.04
C LEU A 92 2.81 -0.74 -33.75
N TRP A 93 2.22 -0.83 -32.56
CA TRP A 93 1.36 -1.94 -32.17
C TRP A 93 0.07 -2.01 -32.99
N GLU A 94 -0.53 -0.86 -33.29
CA GLU A 94 -1.68 -0.74 -34.19
C GLU A 94 -1.34 -1.20 -35.62
N THR A 95 -0.23 -0.67 -36.17
CA THR A 95 0.20 -0.99 -37.55
C THR A 95 0.50 -2.48 -37.73
N ASN A 96 1.15 -3.10 -36.74
CA ASN A 96 1.50 -4.53 -36.79
C ASN A 96 0.37 -5.45 -36.31
N LYS A 97 -0.76 -4.90 -35.86
CA LYS A 97 -1.92 -5.66 -35.35
C LYS A 97 -1.55 -6.66 -34.26
N TYR A 98 -0.67 -6.26 -33.33
CA TYR A 98 -0.27 -7.13 -32.22
C TYR A 98 -1.41 -7.36 -31.23
N PHE A 99 -2.26 -6.35 -31.05
CA PHE A 99 -3.36 -6.35 -30.10
C PHE A 99 -4.70 -6.13 -30.78
N SER A 100 -5.78 -6.52 -30.09
CA SER A 100 -7.15 -6.23 -30.50
C SER A 100 -7.46 -4.73 -30.34
N GLN A 101 -8.49 -4.25 -31.04
CA GLN A 101 -8.87 -2.84 -30.92
C GLN A 101 -9.29 -2.45 -29.50
N GLN A 102 -9.92 -3.36 -28.76
CA GLN A 102 -10.26 -3.13 -27.36
C GLN A 102 -9.03 -2.76 -26.52
N ILE A 103 -7.90 -3.45 -26.71
CA ILE A 103 -6.67 -3.14 -25.97
C ILE A 103 -6.11 -1.79 -26.43
N LEU A 104 -6.06 -1.55 -27.74
CA LEU A 104 -5.55 -0.27 -28.29
C LEU A 104 -6.37 0.93 -27.81
N ASP A 105 -7.69 0.80 -27.72
CA ASP A 105 -8.59 1.83 -27.19
C ASP A 105 -8.34 2.13 -25.71
N GLN A 106 -8.02 1.11 -24.90
CA GLN A 106 -7.62 1.30 -23.51
C GLN A 106 -6.30 2.09 -23.41
N LEU A 107 -5.34 1.84 -24.30
CA LEU A 107 -4.07 2.58 -24.30
C LEU A 107 -4.23 4.07 -24.64
N GLN A 108 -5.32 4.47 -25.29
CA GLN A 108 -5.63 5.88 -25.58
C GLN A 108 -6.04 6.67 -24.33
N ASN A 109 -6.55 5.98 -23.29
CA ASN A 109 -7.01 6.61 -22.05
C ASN A 109 -6.25 6.08 -20.83
N PRO A 110 -4.95 6.37 -20.67
CA PRO A 110 -4.11 5.74 -19.66
C PRO A 110 -4.60 5.82 -18.23
N ALA A 111 -5.10 6.99 -17.81
CA ALA A 111 -5.57 7.19 -16.44
C ALA A 111 -6.80 6.32 -16.14
N ALA A 112 -7.78 6.32 -17.04
CA ALA A 112 -9.00 5.52 -16.88
C ALA A 112 -8.70 4.02 -16.92
N SER A 113 -7.87 3.57 -17.87
CA SER A 113 -7.52 2.16 -18.00
C SER A 113 -6.68 1.63 -16.83
N LEU A 114 -5.79 2.45 -16.27
CA LEU A 114 -5.06 2.07 -15.07
C LEU A 114 -5.97 2.00 -13.84
N ALA A 115 -6.91 2.95 -13.69
CA ALA A 115 -7.91 2.92 -12.61
C ALA A 115 -8.81 1.68 -12.70
N ALA A 116 -9.31 1.36 -13.89
CA ALA A 116 -10.11 0.15 -14.13
C ALA A 116 -9.33 -1.13 -13.80
N TYR A 117 -8.04 -1.19 -14.18
CA TYR A 117 -7.17 -2.30 -13.84
C TYR A 117 -6.99 -2.45 -12.32
N GLN A 118 -6.75 -1.34 -11.60
CA GLN A 118 -6.62 -1.35 -10.14
C GLN A 118 -7.91 -1.80 -9.45
N ALA A 119 -9.07 -1.31 -9.91
CA ALA A 119 -10.37 -1.74 -9.41
C ALA A 119 -10.60 -3.24 -9.63
N GLY A 120 -10.19 -3.77 -10.79
CA GLY A 120 -10.23 -5.21 -11.09
C GLY A 120 -9.40 -6.05 -10.13
N LEU A 121 -8.16 -5.63 -9.83
CA LEU A 121 -7.31 -6.32 -8.85
C LEU A 121 -7.92 -6.30 -7.45
N ILE A 122 -8.50 -5.18 -7.02
CA ILE A 122 -9.17 -5.09 -5.72
C ILE A 122 -10.33 -6.08 -5.64
N ALA A 123 -11.13 -6.19 -6.70
CA ALA A 123 -12.23 -7.14 -6.77
C ALA A 123 -11.74 -8.60 -6.77
N GLU A 124 -10.69 -8.92 -7.52
CA GLU A 124 -10.09 -10.26 -7.58
C GLU A 124 -9.55 -10.72 -6.22
N TYR A 125 -8.82 -9.83 -5.53
CA TYR A 125 -8.21 -10.14 -4.23
C TYR A 125 -9.07 -9.73 -3.03
N ALA A 126 -10.34 -9.38 -3.24
CA ALA A 126 -11.23 -8.89 -2.19
C ALA A 126 -11.35 -9.86 -1.01
N SER A 127 -11.36 -11.18 -1.28
CA SER A 127 -11.43 -12.22 -0.25
C SER A 127 -10.19 -12.27 0.67
N LEU A 128 -9.04 -11.83 0.17
CA LEU A 128 -7.79 -11.71 0.95
C LEU A 128 -7.69 -10.34 1.62
N ILE A 129 -8.10 -9.27 0.92
CA ILE A 129 -8.00 -7.89 1.40
C ILE A 129 -8.98 -7.64 2.56
N THR A 130 -10.22 -8.12 2.45
CA THR A 130 -11.29 -7.86 3.43
C THR A 130 -10.90 -8.28 4.85
N PRO A 131 -10.48 -9.54 5.13
CA PRO A 131 -10.14 -9.95 6.50
C PRO A 131 -8.95 -9.17 7.07
N ILE A 132 -7.94 -8.88 6.26
CA ILE A 132 -6.78 -8.07 6.67
C ILE A 132 -7.23 -6.66 7.05
N THR A 133 -8.05 -6.04 6.21
CA THR A 133 -8.57 -4.69 6.42
C THR A 133 -9.41 -4.62 7.69
N THR A 134 -10.32 -5.58 7.89
CA THR A 134 -11.15 -5.69 9.10
C THR A 134 -10.30 -5.88 10.35
N ALA A 135 -9.25 -6.72 10.30
CA ALA A 135 -8.35 -6.94 11.43
C ALA A 135 -7.62 -5.64 11.81
N ILE A 136 -7.09 -4.91 10.82
CA ILE A 136 -6.42 -3.62 11.04
C ILE A 136 -7.38 -2.60 11.66
N GLN A 137 -8.60 -2.47 11.12
CA GLN A 137 -9.61 -1.55 11.66
C GLN A 137 -9.99 -1.89 13.10
N THR A 138 -10.12 -3.18 13.41
CA THR A 138 -10.44 -3.65 14.77
C THR A 138 -9.32 -3.29 15.75
N GLN A 139 -8.06 -3.54 15.37
CA GLN A 139 -6.90 -3.21 16.21
C GLN A 139 -6.78 -1.69 16.44
N TYR A 140 -7.02 -0.89 15.39
CA TYR A 140 -7.02 0.56 15.52
C TYR A 140 -8.12 1.05 16.46
N ALA A 141 -9.35 0.56 16.32
CA ALA A 141 -10.47 0.92 17.18
C ALA A 141 -10.22 0.52 18.66
N LEU A 142 -9.61 -0.64 18.89
CA LEU A 142 -9.21 -1.08 20.23
C LEU A 142 -8.17 -0.13 20.84
N LEU A 143 -7.12 0.22 20.08
CA LEU A 143 -6.08 1.12 20.54
C LEU A 143 -6.63 2.52 20.85
N GLN A 144 -7.53 3.02 20.00
CA GLN A 144 -8.20 4.30 20.22
C GLN A 144 -9.05 4.28 21.49
N LYS A 145 -9.77 3.18 21.75
CA LYS A 145 -10.54 3.00 22.99
C LYS A 145 -9.63 2.97 24.22
N GLN A 146 -8.54 2.19 24.19
CA GLN A 146 -7.59 2.12 25.30
C GLN A 146 -7.00 3.49 25.62
N HIS A 147 -6.68 4.29 24.60
CA HIS A 147 -6.23 5.67 24.79
C HIS A 147 -7.30 6.53 25.46
N GLN A 148 -8.56 6.46 25.01
CA GLN A 148 -9.66 7.22 25.60
C GLN A 148 -9.91 6.83 27.06
N ASP A 149 -9.90 5.53 27.37
CA ASP A 149 -10.08 5.01 28.73
C ASP A 149 -8.93 5.48 29.65
N PHE A 150 -7.69 5.50 29.14
CA PHE A 150 -6.53 6.02 29.86
C PHE A 150 -6.66 7.52 30.18
N VAL A 151 -7.05 8.34 29.20
CA VAL A 151 -7.26 9.79 29.39
C VAL A 151 -8.39 10.04 30.39
N ALA A 152 -9.51 9.30 30.28
CA ALA A 152 -10.62 9.41 31.21
C ALA A 152 -10.21 9.05 32.64
N HIS A 153 -9.42 7.99 32.82
CA HIS A 153 -8.90 7.57 34.12
C HIS A 153 -7.99 8.65 34.76
N LEU A 154 -7.05 9.22 34.00
CA LEU A 154 -6.18 10.30 34.50
C LEU A 154 -6.99 11.55 34.89
N THR A 155 -7.97 11.92 34.05
CA THR A 155 -8.84 13.07 34.30
C THR A 155 -9.69 12.88 35.56
N GLY A 156 -10.17 11.66 35.80
CA GLY A 156 -10.89 11.29 37.01
C GLY A 156 -10.02 11.33 38.27
N GLN A 157 -8.78 10.84 38.20
CA GLN A 157 -7.82 10.97 39.31
C GLN A 157 -7.54 12.43 39.67
N LEU A 158 -7.32 13.29 38.66
CA LEU A 158 -7.12 14.72 38.89
C LEU A 158 -8.31 15.38 39.59
N HIS A 159 -9.54 15.04 39.20
CA HIS A 159 -10.75 15.54 39.87
C HIS A 159 -10.87 15.05 41.32
N GLN A 160 -10.52 13.79 41.61
CA GLN A 160 -10.53 13.29 42.99
C GLN A 160 -9.49 13.99 43.87
N MET A 161 -8.30 14.32 43.33
CA MET A 161 -7.29 15.07 44.08
C MET A 161 -7.66 16.56 44.28
N GLN A 162 -8.57 17.11 43.48
CA GLN A 162 -9.03 18.50 43.64
C GLN A 162 -10.26 18.65 44.54
N MET A 163 -10.80 17.58 45.12
CA MET A 163 -11.83 17.68 46.15
C MET A 163 -11.29 18.45 47.37
N PRO A 164 -11.87 19.59 47.74
CA PRO A 164 -11.46 20.31 48.95
C PRO A 164 -11.75 19.43 50.15
N VAL A 165 -10.74 19.18 50.99
CA VAL A 165 -10.95 18.65 52.33
C VAL A 165 -11.88 19.65 53.05
N PRO A 166 -13.06 19.27 53.56
CA PRO A 166 -13.83 20.18 54.38
C PRO A 166 -13.03 20.40 55.66
N TYR A 167 -12.39 21.56 55.77
CA TYR A 167 -11.76 22.02 57.00
C TYR A 167 -12.88 22.29 58.01
N ALA A 168 -13.29 21.26 58.75
CA ALA A 168 -14.07 21.42 59.97
C ALA A 168 -13.16 22.10 61.01
N PHE A 169 -13.29 23.41 61.14
CA PHE A 169 -12.69 24.17 62.23
C PHE A 169 -13.38 23.79 63.53
N GLN A 170 -12.76 22.94 64.33
CA GLN A 170 -12.97 22.89 65.78
C GLN A 170 -11.66 22.48 66.47
N SER A 171 -11.26 23.27 67.45
CA SER A 171 -10.14 23.03 68.37
C SER A 171 -10.54 23.65 69.72
N PRO A 172 -9.91 23.31 70.87
CA PRO A 172 -8.71 22.46 71.05
C PRO A 172 -8.79 21.42 72.21
N ALA A 173 -7.89 20.43 72.23
CA ALA A 173 -6.96 20.14 73.35
C ALA A 173 -6.37 18.70 73.34
N ASN A 174 -5.04 18.65 73.15
CA ASN A 174 -4.05 17.76 73.78
C ASN A 174 -3.95 16.24 73.45
N PRO A 175 -2.74 15.66 73.64
CA PRO A 175 -2.11 14.80 72.63
C PRO A 175 -1.91 13.33 73.07
N MET A 176 -1.87 12.40 72.12
CA MET A 176 -1.03 11.18 72.19
C MET A 176 -1.04 10.42 70.84
N MET A 177 0.15 9.94 70.46
CA MET A 177 0.57 9.12 69.30
C MET A 177 -0.30 7.84 69.04
N PRO A 178 -0.19 7.10 67.89
CA PRO A 178 1.04 6.81 67.13
C PRO A 178 1.00 6.67 65.59
N VAL A 179 2.21 6.77 65.02
CA VAL A 179 2.78 6.06 63.86
C VAL A 179 1.98 6.07 62.54
N GLN A 180 2.54 6.83 61.59
CA GLN A 180 2.31 6.69 60.14
C GLN A 180 2.46 5.23 59.70
N GLN A 181 1.35 4.62 59.31
CA GLN A 181 1.37 3.53 58.34
C GLN A 181 1.61 4.14 56.97
N ALA A 182 2.79 3.88 56.41
CA ALA A 182 3.07 4.09 55.01
C ALA A 182 2.05 3.30 54.20
N VAL A 183 1.06 3.99 53.62
CA VAL A 183 0.20 3.42 52.59
C VAL A 183 1.08 3.13 51.39
N ALA A 184 1.30 1.84 51.14
CA ALA A 184 2.03 1.35 49.99
C ALA A 184 1.46 2.00 48.72
N ALA A 185 2.34 2.62 47.92
CA ALA A 185 2.01 3.01 46.57
C ALA A 185 1.38 1.81 45.84
N PRO A 186 0.24 1.97 45.14
CA PRO A 186 -0.23 0.92 44.25
C PRO A 186 0.87 0.72 43.22
N TYR A 187 1.47 -0.46 43.29
CA TYR A 187 2.34 -1.08 42.30
C TYR A 187 1.87 -0.70 40.90
N MET A 188 2.55 0.28 40.30
CA MET A 188 2.55 0.46 38.86
C MET A 188 3.06 -0.85 38.29
N GLN A 189 2.16 -1.65 37.73
CA GLN A 189 2.62 -2.71 36.84
C GLN A 189 3.39 -2.01 35.72
N PRO A 190 4.66 -2.35 35.50
CA PRO A 190 5.37 -1.82 34.35
C PRO A 190 4.58 -2.19 33.10
N PRO A 191 4.48 -1.29 32.11
CA PRO A 191 3.88 -1.65 30.83
C PRO A 191 4.56 -2.93 30.32
N PRO A 192 3.81 -3.89 29.75
CA PRO A 192 4.43 -5.02 29.09
C PRO A 192 5.47 -4.50 28.12
N ALA A 193 6.65 -5.12 28.18
CA ALA A 193 7.89 -4.71 27.55
C ALA A 193 7.67 -3.93 26.25
N ALA A 194 8.31 -2.77 26.18
CA ALA A 194 8.40 -1.92 25.00
C ALA A 194 8.39 -2.78 23.73
N PHE A 195 7.33 -2.61 22.93
CA PHE A 195 7.42 -2.97 21.53
C PHE A 195 8.67 -2.29 20.99
N ASP A 196 9.58 -3.10 20.47
CA ASP A 196 10.78 -2.67 19.81
C ASP A 196 10.39 -1.69 18.68
N GLN A 197 10.58 -0.40 18.95
CA GLN A 197 10.23 0.71 18.08
C GLN A 197 11.08 0.73 16.79
N SER A 198 12.04 -0.19 16.64
CA SER A 198 12.98 -0.27 15.52
C SER A 198 12.39 -0.83 14.22
N SER A 199 11.13 -1.27 14.19
CA SER A 199 10.57 -1.97 13.01
C SER A 199 9.30 -1.35 12.39
N LEU A 200 8.85 -0.18 12.85
CA LEU A 200 7.75 0.53 12.21
C LEU A 200 8.30 1.58 11.21
N PRO A 201 7.89 1.56 9.93
CA PRO A 201 8.17 2.68 9.04
C PRO A 201 7.50 3.94 9.60
N ALA A 202 8.22 5.06 9.62
CA ALA A 202 7.73 6.34 10.09
C ALA A 202 6.51 6.78 9.27
N VAL A 203 5.31 6.58 9.80
CA VAL A 203 4.09 7.15 9.24
C VAL A 203 3.95 8.56 9.82
N GLN A 204 4.37 9.55 9.04
CA GLN A 204 3.94 10.94 9.24
C GLN A 204 2.40 10.96 9.26
N PRO A 205 1.76 11.79 10.10
CA PRO A 205 0.31 11.95 10.08
C PRO A 205 -0.08 12.67 8.79
N GLN A 206 -0.21 11.90 7.71
CA GLN A 206 -0.80 12.35 6.48
C GLN A 206 -2.28 12.05 6.59
N GLU A 207 -3.08 13.11 6.69
CA GLU A 207 -4.53 13.02 6.61
C GLU A 207 -4.91 12.11 5.45
N LEU A 208 -5.45 10.94 5.79
CA LEU A 208 -6.00 10.01 4.83
C LEU A 208 -7.32 10.64 4.35
N LYS A 209 -7.24 11.56 3.40
CA LYS A 209 -8.41 11.91 2.59
C LYS A 209 -8.78 10.65 1.81
N LEU A 210 -9.75 9.94 2.37
CA LEU A 210 -10.50 8.89 1.70
C LEU A 210 -11.21 9.53 0.51
N GLN A 211 -10.51 9.74 -0.60
CA GLN A 211 -11.14 9.97 -1.89
C GLN A 211 -11.61 8.61 -2.38
N VAL A 212 -12.83 8.28 -1.95
CA VAL A 212 -13.73 7.50 -2.79
C VAL A 212 -13.88 8.30 -4.09
N ILE A 213 -13.35 7.77 -5.19
CA ILE A 213 -13.89 7.70 -6.57
C ILE A 213 -12.88 6.90 -7.40
#